data_AF-A0A3D9RVI2-F1
#
_entry.id   AF-A0A3D9RVI2-F1
#
_cell.length_a   1.000
_cell.length_b   1.000
_cell.length_c   1.000
_cell.angle_alpha   90.00
_cell.angle_beta   90.00
_cell.angle_gamma   90.00
#
_symmetry.space_group_name_H-M   'P 1'
#
loop_
_entity.id
_entity.type
_entity.pdbx_description
1 polymer ?
#
loop_
_entity_poly.entity_id
_entity_poly.type
_entity_poly.pdbx_seq_one_letter_code
_entity_poly.pdbx_strand_id
1 'polypeptide(L)'
;MDTKKGYPGLVSRWKKLRLEVNKLTGELKAQRELTEEFAASGEYEYYLQLKALYESEEWPYVYDRVLAALEKGRGWSADSMYTKLLIEEKETARLLEYVKRHPGSIVDYYKHLIRQHPSEVYQLFENYIESAARHASNRNQYKQVCQLIRKLLKAGGEQQAERIVEGLRQCYPNRPAFLDELGQIN
;
A
#
# COMPACT_ATOMS: atom_id res chain seq x y z
N MET A 1 25.47 -7.68 -24.27
CA MET A 1 24.47 -8.78 -24.22
C MET A 1 24.73 -9.53 -22.91
N ASP A 2 24.26 -9.01 -21.77
CA ASP A 2 24.70 -9.52 -20.44
C ASP A 2 23.53 -9.85 -19.48
N THR A 3 22.30 -9.90 -19.97
CA THR A 3 21.13 -10.24 -19.15
C THR A 3 20.86 -11.75 -19.01
N LYS A 4 21.68 -12.62 -19.63
CA LYS A 4 21.44 -14.09 -19.64
C LYS A 4 22.23 -14.91 -18.60
N LYS A 5 23.12 -14.31 -17.78
CA LYS A 5 23.85 -15.05 -16.72
C LYS A 5 23.96 -14.25 -15.40
N GLY A 6 22.84 -14.17 -14.67
CA GLY A 6 22.79 -14.66 -13.29
C GLY A 6 23.58 -13.99 -12.16
N TYR A 7 23.89 -12.69 -12.18
CA TYR A 7 24.34 -12.00 -10.95
C TYR A 7 23.68 -10.62 -10.76
N PRO A 8 22.42 -10.59 -10.28
CA PRO A 8 21.70 -9.34 -10.02
C PRO A 8 22.50 -8.34 -9.15
N GLY A 9 23.25 -8.86 -8.17
CA GLY A 9 24.11 -8.04 -7.30
C GLY A 9 25.30 -7.38 -8.00
N LEU A 10 25.91 -8.05 -8.99
CA LEU A 10 27.01 -7.46 -9.77
C LEU A 10 26.51 -6.35 -10.69
N VAL A 11 25.38 -6.59 -11.37
CA VAL A 11 24.74 -5.57 -12.22
C VAL A 11 24.36 -4.34 -11.40
N SER A 12 23.80 -4.52 -10.20
CA SER A 12 23.48 -3.42 -9.28
C SER A 12 24.73 -2.64 -8.87
N ARG A 13 25.82 -3.32 -8.48
CA ARG A 13 27.09 -2.67 -8.10
C ARG A 13 27.69 -1.86 -9.24
N TRP A 14 27.72 -2.39 -10.46
CA TRP A 14 28.22 -1.67 -11.63
C TRP A 14 27.39 -0.44 -11.96
N LYS A 15 26.07 -0.53 -11.84
CA LYS A 15 25.17 0.62 -12.01
C LYS A 15 25.43 1.70 -10.95
N LYS A 16 25.61 1.32 -9.68
CA LYS A 16 25.94 2.29 -8.62
C LYS A 16 27.27 3.00 -8.89
N LEU A 17 28.31 2.27 -9.29
CA LEU A 17 29.59 2.87 -9.71
C LEU A 17 29.44 3.80 -10.90
N ARG A 18 28.67 3.41 -11.92
CA ARG A 18 28.39 4.26 -13.08
C ARG A 18 27.67 5.55 -12.70
N LEU A 19 26.73 5.48 -11.75
CA LEU A 19 26.05 6.66 -11.24
C LEU A 19 27.02 7.64 -10.57
N GLU A 20 27.95 7.13 -9.76
CA GLU A 20 28.98 7.96 -9.13
C GLU A 20 29.91 8.60 -10.17
N VAL A 21 30.30 7.87 -11.21
CA VAL A 21 31.06 8.47 -12.33
C VAL A 21 30.26 9.59 -13.00
N ASN A 22 28.98 9.35 -13.33
CA ASN A 22 28.14 10.38 -13.96
C ASN A 22 28.01 11.64 -13.10
N LYS A 23 27.89 11.49 -11.77
CA LYS A 23 27.88 12.62 -10.82
C LYS A 23 29.18 13.42 -10.90
N LEU A 24 30.33 12.73 -10.92
CA LEU A 24 31.65 13.37 -10.96
C LEU A 24 31.96 14.02 -12.31
N THR A 25 31.45 13.47 -13.42
CA THR A 25 31.68 14.00 -14.77
C THR A 25 30.66 15.06 -15.18
N GLY A 26 29.64 15.35 -14.37
CA GLY A 26 28.59 16.32 -14.68
C GLY A 26 27.61 15.86 -15.76
N GLU A 27 27.52 14.55 -16.01
CA GLU A 27 26.65 13.95 -17.02
C GLU A 27 25.20 13.86 -16.52
N LEU A 28 24.55 15.02 -16.40
CA LEU A 28 23.25 15.17 -15.71
C LEU A 28 22.15 14.28 -16.30
N LYS A 29 22.10 14.12 -17.61
CA LYS A 29 21.10 13.26 -18.27
C LYS A 29 21.26 11.80 -17.84
N ALA A 30 22.49 11.27 -17.92
CA ALA A 30 22.79 9.90 -17.54
C ALA A 30 22.65 9.68 -16.03
N GLN A 31 22.92 10.71 -15.22
CA GLN A 31 22.65 10.69 -13.78
C GLN A 31 21.14 10.56 -13.52
N ARG A 32 20.31 11.45 -14.09
CA ARG A 32 18.85 11.43 -13.94
C ARG A 32 18.25 10.08 -14.34
N GLU A 33 18.62 9.54 -15.50
CA GLU A 33 18.13 8.25 -15.99
C GLU A 33 18.43 7.10 -15.02
N LEU A 34 19.67 7.03 -14.51
CA LEU A 34 20.09 5.93 -13.64
C LEU A 34 19.55 6.08 -12.22
N THR A 35 19.44 7.31 -11.72
CA THR A 35 18.78 7.59 -10.43
C THR A 35 17.28 7.28 -10.50
N GLU A 36 16.60 7.59 -11.61
CA GLU A 36 15.18 7.25 -11.82
C GLU A 36 14.98 5.73 -11.84
N GLU A 37 15.90 4.96 -12.46
CA GLU A 37 15.85 3.50 -12.43
C GLU A 37 15.95 2.92 -11.00
N PHE A 38 16.86 3.44 -10.18
CA PHE A 38 16.97 3.01 -8.78
C PHE A 38 15.79 3.46 -7.92
N ALA A 39 15.24 4.65 -8.14
CA ALA A 39 14.03 5.08 -7.46
C ALA A 39 12.84 4.15 -7.82
N ALA A 40 12.68 3.82 -9.10
CA ALA A 40 11.64 2.92 -9.59
C ALA A 40 11.78 1.46 -9.10
N SER A 41 12.94 1.05 -8.60
CA SER A 41 13.14 -0.29 -8.02
C SER A 41 12.75 -0.39 -6.53
N GLY A 42 12.38 0.73 -5.91
CA GLY A 42 12.03 0.78 -4.49
C GLY A 42 13.13 1.37 -3.59
N GLU A 43 14.25 1.87 -4.14
CA GLU A 43 15.34 2.43 -3.32
C GLU A 43 15.09 3.93 -3.00
N TYR A 44 14.43 4.20 -1.87
CA TYR A 44 13.99 5.54 -1.45
C TYR A 44 15.08 6.62 -1.44
N GLU A 45 16.33 6.28 -1.14
CA GLU A 45 17.46 7.23 -1.18
C GLU A 45 17.63 7.86 -2.57
N TYR A 46 17.46 7.06 -3.63
CA TYR A 46 17.58 7.54 -5.00
C TYR A 46 16.38 8.38 -5.41
N TYR A 47 15.21 8.19 -4.83
CA TYR A 47 14.08 9.10 -5.03
C TYR A 47 14.38 10.51 -4.51
N LEU A 48 14.99 10.63 -3.32
CA LEU A 48 15.39 11.93 -2.77
C LEU A 48 16.48 12.57 -3.63
N GLN A 49 17.46 11.79 -4.08
CA GLN A 49 18.47 12.27 -5.02
C GLN A 49 17.84 12.75 -6.33
N LEU A 50 16.90 11.98 -6.89
CA LEU A 50 16.19 12.35 -8.11
C LEU A 50 15.42 13.66 -7.94
N LYS A 51 14.68 13.80 -6.82
CA LYS A 51 13.92 15.02 -6.49
C LYS A 51 14.81 16.26 -6.43
N ALA A 52 16.03 16.13 -5.93
CA ALA A 52 17.01 17.21 -5.87
C ALA A 52 17.63 17.59 -7.24
N LEU A 53 17.48 16.74 -8.26
CA LEU A 53 18.04 16.99 -9.61
C LEU A 53 17.09 17.73 -10.55
N TYR A 54 15.84 17.97 -10.15
CA TYR A 54 14.83 18.63 -10.97
C TYR A 54 14.31 19.89 -10.29
N GLU A 55 14.02 20.90 -11.12
CA GLU A 55 13.34 22.11 -10.69
C GLU A 55 11.87 21.81 -10.33
N SER A 56 11.26 22.72 -9.57
CA SER A 56 9.90 22.54 -9.05
C SER A 56 8.85 22.40 -10.17
N GLU A 57 9.09 22.99 -11.33
CA GLU A 57 8.19 22.96 -12.49
C GLU A 57 8.26 21.64 -13.27
N GLU A 58 9.44 21.01 -13.31
CA GLU A 58 9.65 19.73 -14.00
C GLU A 58 9.28 18.53 -13.13
N TRP A 59 9.42 18.68 -11.81
CA TRP A 59 9.28 17.60 -10.83
C TRP A 59 7.94 16.84 -10.91
N PRO A 60 6.75 17.48 -11.06
CA PRO A 60 5.48 16.76 -11.12
C PRO A 60 5.44 15.68 -12.22
N TYR A 61 6.01 15.97 -13.40
CA TYR A 61 6.08 15.00 -14.50
C TYR A 61 7.00 13.82 -14.19
N VAL A 62 8.12 14.08 -13.51
CA VAL A 62 9.07 13.05 -13.08
C VAL A 62 8.46 12.18 -11.98
N TYR A 63 7.80 12.82 -11.01
CA TYR A 63 7.09 12.15 -9.93
C TYR A 63 6.04 11.17 -10.47
N ASP A 64 5.21 11.61 -11.42
CA ASP A 64 4.21 10.74 -12.06
C ASP A 64 4.83 9.56 -12.81
N ARG A 65 5.98 9.74 -13.48
CA ARG A 65 6.70 8.62 -14.11
C ARG A 65 7.21 7.63 -13.08
N VAL A 66 7.80 8.09 -11.99
CA VAL A 66 8.30 7.23 -10.91
C VAL A 66 7.16 6.45 -10.27
N LEU A 67 6.03 7.09 -9.96
CA LEU A 67 4.85 6.41 -9.44
C LEU A 67 4.30 5.37 -10.42
N ALA A 68 4.18 5.71 -11.70
CA ALA A 68 3.72 4.76 -12.72
C ALA A 68 4.66 3.56 -12.88
N ALA A 69 5.97 3.76 -12.69
CA ALA A 69 6.96 2.68 -12.70
C ALA A 69 6.84 1.80 -11.46
N LEU A 70 6.69 2.40 -10.27
CA LEU A 70 6.50 1.67 -9.01
C LEU A 70 5.20 0.87 -9.00
N GLU A 71 4.10 1.44 -9.50
CA GLU A 71 2.79 0.77 -9.59
C GLU A 71 2.84 -0.47 -10.51
N LYS A 72 3.66 -0.43 -11.56
CA LYS A 72 3.91 -1.57 -12.46
C LYS A 72 5.02 -2.49 -11.95
N GLY A 73 5.77 -2.04 -10.96
CA GLY A 73 6.85 -2.78 -10.33
C GLY A 73 6.33 -4.06 -9.69
N ARG A 74 7.16 -5.11 -9.68
CA ARG A 74 6.79 -6.37 -9.02
C ARG A 74 7.58 -6.49 -7.73
N GLY A 75 6.87 -6.76 -6.64
CA GLY A 75 7.44 -7.14 -5.37
C GLY A 75 7.27 -6.09 -4.28
N TRP A 76 7.54 -6.54 -3.05
CA TRP A 76 7.24 -5.78 -1.85
C TRP A 76 7.98 -4.44 -1.74
N SER A 77 9.19 -4.30 -2.31
CA SER A 77 9.94 -3.04 -2.29
C SER A 77 9.24 -1.95 -3.10
N ALA A 78 8.73 -2.28 -4.29
CA ALA A 78 8.01 -1.34 -5.15
C ALA A 78 6.67 -0.94 -4.51
N ASP A 79 5.90 -1.90 -4.00
CA ASP A 79 4.63 -1.65 -3.31
C ASP A 79 4.82 -0.76 -2.07
N SER A 80 5.80 -1.09 -1.24
CA SER A 80 6.12 -0.34 -0.01
C SER A 80 6.56 1.09 -0.32
N MET A 81 7.40 1.27 -1.35
CA MET A 81 7.79 2.60 -1.77
C MET A 81 6.62 3.38 -2.38
N TYR A 82 5.80 2.74 -3.22
CA TYR A 82 4.63 3.36 -3.83
C TYR A 82 3.69 3.92 -2.75
N THR A 83 3.24 3.10 -1.80
CA THR A 83 2.30 3.55 -0.76
C THR A 83 2.93 4.59 0.16
N LYS A 84 4.22 4.47 0.49
CA LYS A 84 4.96 5.48 1.25
C LYS A 84 4.92 6.85 0.56
N LEU A 85 5.21 6.92 -0.74
CA LEU A 85 5.19 8.17 -1.50
C LEU A 85 3.79 8.78 -1.55
N LEU A 86 2.75 7.96 -1.73
CA LEU A 86 1.37 8.46 -1.73
C LEU A 86 0.97 9.07 -0.39
N ILE A 87 1.44 8.50 0.73
CA ILE A 87 1.16 9.03 2.07
C ILE A 87 1.92 10.34 2.30
N GLU A 88 3.20 10.39 1.96
CA GLU A 88 4.05 11.59 2.13
C GLU A 88 3.50 12.78 1.35
N GLU A 89 3.09 12.56 0.10
CA GLU A 89 2.57 13.60 -0.80
C GLU A 89 1.03 13.76 -0.69
N LYS A 90 0.37 13.05 0.24
CA LYS A 90 -1.09 13.11 0.51
C LYS A 90 -1.99 12.80 -0.70
N GLU A 91 -1.54 11.91 -1.57
CA GLU A 91 -2.24 11.40 -2.75
C GLU A 91 -3.34 10.39 -2.36
N THR A 92 -4.35 10.85 -1.62
CA THR A 92 -5.39 9.99 -1.03
C THR A 92 -6.22 9.25 -2.07
N ALA A 93 -6.47 9.84 -3.25
CA ALA A 93 -7.22 9.21 -4.32
C ALA A 93 -6.48 8.00 -4.91
N ARG A 94 -5.18 8.15 -5.21
CA ARG A 94 -4.34 7.04 -5.70
C ARG A 94 -4.16 5.96 -4.64
N LEU A 95 -4.05 6.36 -3.36
CA LEU A 95 -3.96 5.42 -2.24
C LEU A 95 -5.26 4.61 -2.10
N LEU A 96 -6.41 5.24 -2.28
CA LEU A 96 -7.70 4.55 -2.26
C LEU A 96 -7.80 3.50 -3.37
N GLU A 97 -7.38 3.82 -4.60
CA GLU A 97 -7.35 2.87 -5.72
C GLU A 97 -6.37 1.70 -5.48
N TYR A 98 -5.26 1.95 -4.79
CA TYR A 98 -4.39 0.88 -4.30
C TYR A 98 -5.12 -0.04 -3.31
N VAL A 99 -5.79 0.53 -2.29
CA VAL A 99 -6.51 -0.26 -1.29
C VAL A 99 -7.69 -1.04 -1.89
N LYS A 100 -8.40 -0.49 -2.87
CA LYS A 100 -9.47 -1.21 -3.59
C LYS A 100 -8.95 -2.48 -4.27
N ARG A 101 -7.75 -2.44 -4.84
CA ARG A 101 -7.09 -3.62 -5.44
C ARG A 101 -6.53 -4.57 -4.40
N HIS A 102 -6.23 -4.09 -3.19
CA HIS A 102 -5.68 -4.86 -2.09
C HIS A 102 -6.50 -4.70 -0.80
N PRO A 103 -7.71 -5.28 -0.70
CA PRO A 103 -8.65 -4.99 0.39
C PRO A 103 -8.06 -5.17 1.79
N GLY A 104 -7.16 -6.15 1.99
CA GLY A 104 -6.51 -6.37 3.29
C GLY A 104 -5.68 -5.19 3.79
N SER A 105 -5.19 -4.33 2.89
CA SER A 105 -4.39 -3.16 3.22
C SER A 105 -5.20 -2.00 3.82
N ILE A 106 -6.54 -2.06 3.80
CA ILE A 106 -7.40 -1.04 4.43
C ILE A 106 -7.05 -0.87 5.91
N VAL A 107 -6.65 -1.97 6.55
CA VAL A 107 -6.27 -2.04 7.95
C VAL A 107 -5.09 -1.13 8.30
N ASP A 108 -4.18 -0.95 7.35
CA ASP A 108 -2.96 -0.16 7.50
C ASP A 108 -3.18 1.28 7.06
N TYR A 109 -3.99 1.49 6.01
CA TYR A 109 -4.11 2.78 5.34
C TYR A 109 -5.38 3.59 5.68
N TYR A 110 -6.38 3.03 6.38
CA TYR A 110 -7.64 3.74 6.64
C TYR A 110 -7.44 5.11 7.30
N LYS A 111 -6.45 5.27 8.19
CA LYS A 111 -6.18 6.54 8.88
C LYS A 111 -5.81 7.68 7.93
N HIS A 112 -5.19 7.35 6.79
CA HIS A 112 -4.80 8.31 5.76
C HIS A 112 -5.97 8.64 4.81
N LEU A 113 -6.99 7.78 4.75
CA LEU A 113 -8.11 7.88 3.82
C LEU A 113 -9.38 8.44 4.47
N ILE A 114 -9.65 8.08 5.74
CA ILE A 114 -10.93 8.31 6.43
C ILE A 114 -11.37 9.77 6.45
N ARG A 115 -10.43 10.72 6.47
CA ARG A 115 -10.73 12.16 6.48
C ARG A 115 -11.34 12.64 5.16
N GLN A 116 -10.94 12.05 4.03
CA GLN A 116 -11.33 12.51 2.69
C GLN A 116 -12.30 11.56 1.99
N HIS A 117 -12.23 10.26 2.32
CA HIS A 117 -12.99 9.18 1.67
C HIS A 117 -13.67 8.27 2.71
N PRO A 118 -14.49 8.80 3.63
CA PRO A 118 -15.03 8.00 4.73
C PRO A 118 -15.97 6.89 4.24
N SER A 119 -16.86 7.21 3.31
CA SER A 119 -17.82 6.26 2.74
C SER A 119 -17.14 5.06 2.10
N GLU A 120 -16.09 5.30 1.31
CA GLU A 120 -15.32 4.27 0.64
C GLU A 120 -14.51 3.43 1.63
N VAL A 121 -13.94 4.06 2.66
CA VAL A 121 -13.25 3.34 3.74
C VAL A 121 -14.20 2.37 4.45
N TYR A 122 -15.41 2.81 4.79
CA TYR A 122 -16.39 1.94 5.45
C TYR A 122 -16.84 0.80 4.54
N GLN A 123 -17.10 1.07 3.26
CA GLN A 123 -17.47 0.04 2.30
C GLN A 123 -16.33 -0.98 2.10
N LEU A 124 -15.07 -0.54 2.08
CA LEU A 124 -13.92 -1.43 1.99
C LEU A 124 -13.77 -2.32 3.23
N PHE A 125 -13.99 -1.76 4.42
CA PHE A 125 -14.03 -2.55 5.66
C PHE A 125 -15.17 -3.58 5.63
N GLU A 126 -16.37 -3.18 5.25
CA GLU A 126 -17.55 -4.06 5.15
C GLU A 126 -17.26 -5.26 4.23
N ASN A 127 -16.84 -4.99 3.00
CA ASN A 127 -16.47 -6.03 2.03
C ASN A 127 -15.38 -6.96 2.57
N TYR A 128 -14.38 -6.42 3.26
CA TYR A 128 -13.27 -7.21 3.78
C TYR A 128 -13.71 -8.07 4.99
N ILE A 129 -14.52 -7.52 5.89
CA ILE A 129 -15.07 -8.22 7.05
C ILE A 129 -15.98 -9.37 6.60
N GLU A 130 -16.89 -9.13 5.65
CA GLU A 130 -17.78 -10.16 5.11
C GLU A 130 -16.99 -11.30 4.45
N SER A 131 -15.99 -10.95 3.63
CA SER A 131 -15.11 -11.94 3.00
C SER A 131 -14.36 -12.77 4.05
N ALA A 132 -13.79 -12.12 5.07
CA ALA A 132 -13.08 -12.80 6.15
C ALA A 132 -14.02 -13.73 6.95
N ALA A 133 -15.24 -13.27 7.26
CA ALA A 133 -16.23 -14.05 7.99
C ALA A 133 -16.70 -15.29 7.21
N ARG A 134 -16.88 -15.15 5.89
CA ARG A 134 -17.27 -16.25 5.00
C ARG A 134 -16.25 -17.39 5.02
N HIS A 135 -14.96 -17.06 5.01
CA HIS A 135 -13.87 -18.03 5.01
C HIS A 135 -13.44 -18.49 6.41
N ALA A 136 -13.91 -17.82 7.47
CA ALA A 136 -13.60 -18.20 8.83
C ALA A 136 -14.30 -19.52 9.22
N SER A 137 -13.52 -20.45 9.74
CA SER A 137 -13.96 -21.78 10.18
C SER A 137 -13.44 -22.16 11.57
N ASN A 138 -12.55 -21.35 12.15
CA ASN A 138 -11.97 -21.61 13.47
C ASN A 138 -11.94 -20.34 14.33
N ARG A 139 -11.71 -20.54 15.63
CA ARG A 139 -11.75 -19.48 16.64
C ARG A 139 -10.73 -18.36 16.40
N ASN A 140 -9.55 -18.69 15.86
CA ASN A 140 -8.54 -17.68 15.54
C ASN A 140 -9.02 -16.77 14.40
N GLN A 141 -9.65 -17.33 13.38
CA GLN A 141 -10.23 -16.55 12.28
C GLN A 141 -11.43 -15.71 12.74
N TYR A 142 -12.29 -16.23 13.62
CA TYR A 142 -13.37 -15.44 14.22
C TYR A 142 -12.83 -14.23 14.99
N LYS A 143 -11.74 -14.40 15.75
CA LYS A 143 -11.06 -13.30 16.43
C LYS A 143 -10.52 -12.26 15.44
N GLN A 144 -9.95 -12.69 14.31
CA GLN A 144 -9.50 -11.78 13.26
C GLN A 144 -10.66 -10.95 12.70
N VAL A 145 -11.81 -11.56 12.43
CA VAL A 145 -13.01 -10.85 11.98
C VAL A 145 -13.44 -9.79 13.02
N CYS A 146 -13.49 -10.17 14.30
CA CYS A 146 -13.83 -9.22 15.37
C CYS A 146 -12.80 -8.09 15.51
N GLN A 147 -11.51 -8.35 15.26
CA GLN A 147 -10.48 -7.31 15.21
C GLN A 147 -10.71 -6.33 14.06
N LEU A 148 -11.14 -6.80 12.89
CA LEU A 148 -11.50 -5.93 11.76
C LEU A 148 -12.69 -5.04 12.11
N ILE A 149 -13.73 -5.59 12.73
CA ILE A 149 -14.89 -4.80 13.20
C ILE A 149 -14.44 -3.73 14.20
N ARG A 150 -13.57 -4.05 15.16
CA ARG A 150 -13.02 -3.05 16.10
C ARG A 150 -12.19 -1.96 15.40
N LYS A 151 -11.54 -2.27 14.27
CA LYS A 151 -10.84 -1.25 13.47
C LYS A 151 -11.82 -0.35 12.71
N LEU A 152 -12.92 -0.89 12.21
CA LEU A 152 -14.02 -0.11 11.64
C LEU A 152 -14.63 0.84 12.68
N LEU A 153 -14.87 0.38 13.90
CA LEU A 153 -15.29 1.24 15.02
C LEU A 153 -14.30 2.38 15.27
N LYS A 154 -13.00 2.08 15.31
CA LYS A 154 -11.95 3.11 15.46
C LYS A 154 -11.87 4.10 14.29
N ALA A 155 -12.41 3.74 13.13
CA ALA A 155 -12.54 4.63 11.98
C ALA A 155 -13.81 5.50 12.03
N GLY A 156 -14.64 5.40 13.08
CA GLY A 156 -15.91 6.12 13.20
C GLY A 156 -17.06 5.49 12.40
N GLY A 157 -16.98 4.19 12.14
CA GLY A 157 -18.00 3.42 11.41
C GLY A 157 -18.94 2.68 12.35
N GLU A 158 -19.45 3.32 13.41
CA GLU A 158 -20.28 2.67 14.44
C GLU A 158 -21.54 2.03 13.85
N GLN A 159 -22.28 2.79 13.02
CA GLN A 159 -23.50 2.30 12.38
C GLN A 159 -23.23 1.13 11.42
N GLN A 160 -22.10 1.16 10.71
CA GLN A 160 -21.68 0.09 9.81
C GLN A 160 -21.30 -1.15 10.59
N ALA A 161 -20.55 -0.99 11.68
CA ALA A 161 -20.15 -2.10 12.54
C ALA A 161 -21.35 -2.79 13.19
N GLU A 162 -22.33 -2.03 13.69
CA GLU A 162 -23.56 -2.60 14.26
C GLU A 162 -24.32 -3.45 13.24
N ARG A 163 -24.57 -2.90 12.05
CA ARG A 163 -25.24 -3.62 10.94
C ARG A 163 -24.49 -4.90 10.54
N ILE A 164 -23.17 -4.83 10.46
CA ILE A 164 -22.34 -6.00 10.14
C ILE A 164 -22.44 -7.06 11.24
N VAL A 165 -22.36 -6.68 12.51
CA VAL A 165 -22.47 -7.63 13.64
C VAL A 165 -23.83 -8.31 13.63
N GLU A 166 -24.91 -7.57 13.44
CA GLU A 166 -26.26 -8.14 13.32
C GLU A 166 -26.39 -9.08 12.12
N GLY A 167 -25.91 -8.67 10.95
CA GLY A 167 -25.90 -9.49 9.74
C GLY A 167 -25.12 -10.79 9.93
N LEU A 168 -23.94 -10.73 10.57
CA LEU A 168 -23.14 -11.91 10.85
C LEU A 168 -23.84 -12.87 11.83
N ARG A 169 -24.53 -12.36 12.85
CA ARG A 169 -25.33 -13.20 13.77
C ARG A 169 -26.44 -13.93 13.04
N GLN A 170 -27.11 -13.28 12.09
CA GLN A 170 -28.17 -13.87 11.28
C GLN A 170 -27.65 -14.88 10.24
N CYS A 171 -26.52 -14.60 9.60
CA CYS A 171 -25.94 -15.49 8.60
C CYS A 171 -25.30 -16.76 9.20
N TYR A 172 -24.84 -16.69 10.45
CA TYR A 172 -24.07 -17.77 11.09
C TYR A 172 -24.64 -18.24 12.45
N PRO A 173 -25.95 -18.58 12.55
CA PRO A 173 -26.57 -18.96 13.82
C PRO A 173 -26.00 -20.27 14.40
N ASN A 174 -25.50 -21.16 13.53
CA ASN A 174 -24.95 -22.46 13.92
C ASN A 174 -23.44 -22.42 14.28
N ARG A 175 -22.88 -21.22 14.51
CA ARG A 175 -21.47 -21.02 14.87
C ARG A 175 -21.37 -20.40 16.28
N PRO A 176 -21.66 -21.15 17.37
CA PRO A 176 -21.73 -20.60 18.73
C PRO A 176 -20.44 -19.89 19.14
N ALA A 177 -19.27 -20.49 18.87
CA ALA A 177 -17.98 -19.87 19.16
C ALA A 177 -17.74 -18.55 18.40
N PHE A 178 -18.39 -18.34 17.25
CA PHE A 178 -18.30 -17.05 16.55
C PHE A 178 -19.24 -16.03 17.17
N LEU A 179 -20.47 -16.43 17.52
CA LEU A 179 -21.44 -15.58 18.21
C LEU A 179 -20.89 -15.09 19.55
N ASP A 180 -20.20 -15.94 20.30
CA ASP A 180 -19.53 -15.59 21.56
C ASP A 180 -18.50 -14.47 21.35
N GLU A 181 -17.65 -14.58 20.31
CA GLU A 181 -16.63 -13.58 20.00
C GLU A 181 -17.27 -12.25 19.53
N LEU A 182 -18.36 -12.32 18.76
CA LEU A 182 -19.16 -11.14 18.35
C LEU A 182 -19.84 -10.46 19.54
N GLY A 183 -20.22 -11.21 20.58
CA GLY A 183 -20.79 -10.68 21.82
C GLY A 183 -19.79 -9.89 22.68
N GLN A 184 -18.48 -10.01 22.40
CA GLN A 184 -17.40 -9.29 23.09
C GLN A 184 -16.92 -8.05 22.33
N ILE A 185 -17.67 -7.59 21.33
CA ILE A 185 -17.39 -6.35 20.63
C ILE A 185 -18.09 -5.22 21.40
N ASN A 186 -17.28 -4.38 22.03
CA ASN A 186 -17.66 -3.12 22.67
C ASN A 186 -16.97 -1.96 21.94
#